data_AF-A0A7C1GGP6-F1
#
_entry.id   AF-A0A7C1GGP6-F1
#
_cell.length_a   1.000
_cell.length_b   1.000
_cell.length_c   1.000
_cell.angle_alpha   90.00
_cell.angle_beta   90.00
_cell.angle_gamma   90.00
#
_symmetry.space_group_name_H-M   'P 1'
#
loop_
_entity.id
_entity.type
_entity.pdbx_description
1 polymer ?
#
loop_
_entity_poly.entity_id
_entity_poly.type
_entity_poly.pdbx_seq_one_letter_code
_entity_poly.pdbx_strand_id
1 'polypeptide(L)' 'MKRILSGIQPSGQLHIGNYFGMMKTMIDYMQNADLYVFIVDLHALTTVHDRDRLRRGTLESAADF' A
#
# COMPACT_ATOMS: atom_id res chain seq x y z
N MET A 1 -2.09 2.06 -23.49
CA MET A 1 -1.37 2.24 -22.21
C MET A 1 -1.45 0.96 -21.40
N LYS A 2 -0.42 0.63 -20.63
CA LYS A 2 -0.49 -0.49 -19.68
C LYS A 2 -1.33 -0.06 -18.48
N ARG A 3 -2.12 -0.98 -17.93
CA ARG A 3 -2.86 -0.79 -16.68
C ARG A 3 -2.18 -1.60 -15.59
N ILE A 4 -1.92 -0.95 -14.46
CA ILE A 4 -1.22 -1.56 -13.33
C ILE A 4 -2.12 -1.40 -12.11
N LEU A 5 -2.39 -2.51 -11.44
CA LEU A 5 -3.13 -2.55 -10.19
C LEU A 5 -2.20 -3.10 -9.12
N SER A 6 -2.04 -2.39 -8.02
CA SER A 6 -1.23 -2.89 -6.91
C SER A 6 -1.79 -2.41 -5.56
N GLY A 7 -1.63 -3.25 -4.54
CA GLY A 7 -2.25 -3.08 -3.23
C GLY A 7 -1.23 -3.04 -2.10
N ILE A 8 -1.47 -2.20 -1.10
CA ILE A 8 -0.61 -2.06 0.09
C ILE A 8 -1.37 -2.57 1.31
N GLN A 9 -0.78 -3.50 2.06
CA GLN A 9 -1.38 -4.04 3.27
C GLN A 9 -0.99 -3.20 4.50
N PRO A 10 -1.96 -2.72 5.30
CA PRO A 10 -1.70 -1.99 6.55
C PRO A 10 -1.32 -2.95 7.70
N SER A 11 -0.19 -3.66 7.56
CA SER A 11 0.30 -4.64 8.58
C SER A 11 1.28 -4.05 9.59
N GLY A 12 1.74 -2.82 9.40
CA GLY A 12 2.71 -2.12 10.25
C GLY A 12 3.17 -0.81 9.60
N GLN A 13 4.11 -0.11 10.23
CA GLN A 13 4.73 1.08 9.63
C GLN A 13 5.52 0.69 8.38
N LEU A 14 5.35 1.49 7.31
CA LEU A 14 6.16 1.36 6.12
C LEU A 14 7.62 1.72 6.42
N HIS A 15 8.54 1.00 5.80
CA HIS A 15 9.98 1.21 5.98
C HIS A 15 10.71 1.15 4.63
N ILE A 16 12.02 1.42 4.64
CA ILE A 16 12.85 1.51 3.44
C ILE A 16 12.77 0.27 2.51
N GLY A 17 12.54 -0.92 3.08
CA GLY A 17 12.28 -2.14 2.31
C GLY A 17 11.02 -2.07 1.45
N ASN A 18 9.93 -1.46 1.92
CA ASN A 18 8.71 -1.26 1.12
C ASN A 18 8.95 -0.26 0.00
N TYR A 19 9.74 0.79 0.27
CA TYR A 19 10.07 1.80 -0.72
C TYR A 19 10.81 1.19 -1.92
N PHE A 20 11.91 0.49 -1.68
CA PHE A 20 12.67 -0.13 -2.77
C PHE A 20 12.01 -1.38 -3.35
N GLY A 21 11.23 -2.12 -2.55
CA GLY A 21 10.58 -3.34 -2.99
C GLY A 21 9.35 -3.11 -3.87
N MET A 22 8.68 -1.96 -3.72
CA MET A 22 7.39 -1.73 -4.39
C MET A 22 7.14 -0.24 -4.72
N MET A 23 7.27 0.68 -3.76
CA MET A 23 6.78 2.06 -3.95
C MET A 23 7.55 2.80 -5.04
N LYS A 24 8.88 2.67 -5.08
CA LYS A 24 9.71 3.28 -6.12
C LYS A 24 9.27 2.84 -7.52
N THR A 25 9.01 1.55 -7.70
CA THR A 25 8.52 1.00 -8.96
C THR A 25 7.15 1.54 -9.33
N MET A 26 6.23 1.68 -8.36
CA MET A 26 4.92 2.31 -8.59
C MET A 26 5.06 3.77 -9.03
N ILE A 27 5.93 4.55 -8.37
CA ILE A 27 6.20 5.96 -8.74
C ILE A 27 6.72 6.05 -10.17
N ASP A 28 7.65 5.18 -10.55
CA ASP A 28 8.20 5.10 -11.92
C ASP A 28 7.09 4.80 -12.96
N TYR A 29 6.04 4.06 -12.57
CA TYR A 29 4.89 3.76 -13.43
C TYR A 29 3.88 4.90 -13.56
N MET A 30 3.80 5.85 -12.62
CA MET A 30 2.86 6.98 -12.69
C MET A 30 3.05 7.82 -13.96
N GLN A 31 4.25 7.83 -14.55
CA GLN A 31 4.57 8.56 -15.77
C GLN A 31 4.21 7.80 -17.05
N ASN A 32 4.03 6.47 -16.99
CA ASN A 32 4.08 5.59 -18.16
C ASN A 32 2.91 4.58 -18.24
N ALA A 33 2.03 4.54 -17.24
CA ALA A 33 0.93 3.59 -17.14
C ALA A 33 -0.27 4.19 -16.40
N ASP A 34 -1.45 3.61 -16.64
CA ASP A 34 -2.62 3.85 -15.80
C ASP A 34 -2.42 3.07 -14.49
N LEU A 35 -1.95 3.75 -13.45
CA LEU A 35 -1.67 3.17 -12.13
C LEU A 35 -2.89 3.29 -11.20
N TYR A 36 -3.33 2.17 -10.67
CA TYR A 36 -4.36 2.06 -9.64
C TYR A 36 -3.73 1.48 -8.38
N VAL A 37 -3.74 2.27 -7.30
CA VAL A 37 -3.23 1.87 -5.98
C VAL A 37 -4.38 1.88 -4.99
N PHE A 38 -4.41 0.88 -4.11
CA PHE A 38 -5.43 0.75 -3.08
C PHE A 38 -4.86 0.12 -1.82
N ILE A 39 -5.48 0.42 -0.69
CA ILE A 39 -5.12 -0.18 0.59
C ILE A 39 -5.96 -1.45 0.75
N VAL A 40 -5.29 -2.59 0.94
CA VAL A 40 -5.95 -3.89 1.13
C VAL A 40 -6.25 -4.15 2.60
N ASP A 41 -7.05 -3.29 3.21
CA ASP A 41 -7.47 -3.36 4.60
C ASP A 41 -8.30 -4.63 4.91
N LEU A 42 -9.18 -5.06 4.00
CA LEU A 42 -9.93 -6.30 4.14
C LEU A 42 -9.02 -7.54 4.12
N HIS A 43 -7.97 -7.56 3.29
CA HIS A 43 -7.01 -8.68 3.29
C HIS A 43 -6.17 -8.67 4.57
N ALA A 44 -5.89 -7.49 5.12
CA ALA A 44 -5.17 -7.36 6.38
C ALA A 44 -5.89 -8.04 7.55
N LEU A 45 -7.22 -8.19 7.51
CA LEU A 45 -7.98 -8.90 8.55
C LEU A 45 -7.59 -10.38 8.71
N THR A 46 -6.88 -10.96 7.74
CA THR A 46 -6.33 -12.33 7.88
C THR A 46 -5.17 -12.41 8.89
N THR A 47 -4.53 -11.29 9.22
CA THR A 47 -3.38 -11.24 10.13
C THR A 47 -3.51 -10.15 11.22
N VAL A 48 -4.19 -9.05 10.94
CA VAL A 48 -4.39 -7.91 11.84
C VAL A 48 -5.82 -7.96 12.41
N HIS A 49 -5.93 -8.41 13.65
CA HIS A 49 -7.22 -8.57 14.34
C HIS A 49 -7.58 -7.37 15.25
N ASP A 50 -6.61 -6.50 15.54
CA ASP A 50 -6.81 -5.29 16.34
C ASP A 50 -7.41 -4.18 15.48
N ARG A 51 -8.62 -3.74 15.85
CA ARG A 51 -9.39 -2.72 15.13
C ARG A 51 -8.67 -1.38 15.07
N ASP A 52 -8.16 -0.90 16.19
CA ASP A 52 -7.57 0.44 16.29
C ASP A 52 -6.23 0.47 15.56
N ARG A 53 -5.47 -0.63 15.64
CA ARG A 53 -4.25 -0.83 14.84
C ARG A 53 -4.56 -0.85 13.35
N LEU A 54 -5.56 -1.60 12.90
CA LEU A 54 -5.94 -1.64 11.48
C LEU A 54 -6.37 -0.25 11.00
N ARG A 55 -7.25 0.42 11.74
CA ARG A 55 -7.74 1.78 11.41
C ARG A 55 -6.59 2.77 11.27
N ARG A 56 -5.68 2.79 12.25
CA ARG A 56 -4.51 3.69 12.22
C ARG A 56 -3.57 3.32 11.07
N GLY A 57 -3.24 2.04 10.91
CA GLY A 57 -2.36 1.56 9.85
C GLY A 57 -2.88 1.85 8.44
N THR A 58 -4.19 1.78 8.22
CA THR A 58 -4.82 2.18 6.95
C THR A 58 -4.59 3.66 6.66
N LEU A 59 -4.80 4.55 7.65
CA LEU A 59 -4.56 5.99 7.47
C LEU A 59 -3.08 6.32 7.28
N GLU A 60 -2.19 5.68 8.04
CA GLU A 60 -0.74 5.83 7.89
C GLU A 60 -0.28 5.37 6.50
N SER A 61 -0.75 4.21 6.03
CA SER A 61 -0.42 3.70 4.69
C SER A 61 -0.89 4.64 3.57
N ALA A 62 -2.00 5.36 3.77
CA ALA A 62 -2.50 6.36 2.83
C ALA A 62 -1.66 7.65 2.84
N ALA A 63 -1.09 8.01 3.99
CA ALA A 63 -0.30 9.23 4.15
C ALA A 63 1.16 9.06 3.70
N ASP A 64 1.71 7.85 3.90
CA ASP A 64 3.09 7.52 3.56
C ASP A 64 3.29 7.26 2.05
N PHE A 65 2.22 6.92 1.33
CA PHE A 65 2.24 6.65 -0.11
C PHE A 65 1.90 7.88 -0.94
#